data_AF-A0A1G6RXE8-F1
#
_entry.id   AF-A0A1G6RXE8-F1
#
_cell.length_a   1.000
_cell.length_b   1.000
_cell.length_c   1.000
_cell.angle_alpha   90.00
_cell.angle_beta   90.00
_cell.angle_gamma   90.00
#
_symmetry.space_group_name_H-M   'P 1'
#
loop_
_entity.id
_entity.type
_entity.pdbx_description
1 polymer ?
#
loop_
_entity_poly.entity_id
_entity_poly.type
_entity_poly.pdbx_seq_one_letter_code
_entity_poly.pdbx_strand_id
1 'polypeptide(L)'
;MFKSNRSEGFSLIEVLVAIVIISIGILGLVAMQGRTIQYTQDSAQRNTAAMLADDLIELIRSNRDGVVASNGLLRGTSNYYKAASASFPASGVADCRTASGCTPDDMATDHLNLWAQQVRNSLPVDNSTLAEFVICRDSTPGSAACDNLGSAIKIQIAWLSRNSECAPNTPCTNAGEVDNANSREFYRISFEP
;
A
#
# COMPACT_ATOMS: atom_id res chain seq x y z
N MET A 1 29.79 -52.90 43.16
CA MET A 1 28.43 -53.38 42.83
C MET A 1 27.95 -52.61 41.60
N PHE A 2 28.13 -53.17 40.40
CA PHE A 2 27.73 -52.52 39.15
C PHE A 2 26.28 -52.91 38.83
N LYS A 3 25.38 -51.93 38.88
CA LYS A 3 23.96 -52.10 38.54
C LYS A 3 23.87 -52.18 37.01
N SER A 4 23.49 -53.35 36.48
CA SER A 4 23.23 -53.52 35.05
C SER A 4 21.95 -52.75 34.69
N ASN A 5 22.10 -51.66 33.96
CA ASN A 5 20.97 -50.98 33.34
C ASN A 5 20.46 -51.89 32.20
N ARG A 6 19.22 -52.38 32.32
CA ARG A 6 18.53 -53.04 31.21
C ARG A 6 18.25 -51.98 30.16
N SER A 7 18.91 -52.11 29.01
CA SER A 7 18.59 -51.34 27.82
C SER A 7 17.25 -51.85 27.28
N GLU A 8 16.14 -51.16 27.58
CA GLU A 8 14.87 -51.41 26.91
C GLU A 8 15.01 -50.92 25.47
N GLY A 9 15.07 -51.86 24.51
CA GLY A 9 15.14 -51.54 23.10
C GLY A 9 13.80 -51.00 22.60
N PHE A 10 13.83 -49.92 21.83
CA PHE A 10 12.65 -49.33 21.20
C PHE A 10 11.91 -50.36 20.33
N SER A 11 10.59 -50.42 20.47
CA SER A 11 9.76 -51.25 19.62
C SER A 11 9.56 -50.59 18.26
N LEU A 12 9.54 -51.37 17.17
CA LEU A 12 9.37 -50.86 15.80
C LEU A 12 8.06 -50.06 15.62
N ILE A 13 7.02 -50.41 16.40
CA ILE A 13 5.74 -49.70 16.42
C ILE A 13 5.86 -48.29 17.01
N GLU A 14 6.73 -48.08 17.98
CA GLU A 14 6.91 -46.79 18.65
C GLU A 14 7.53 -45.76 17.70
N VAL A 15 8.51 -46.19 16.91
CA VAL A 15 9.11 -45.37 15.85
C VAL A 15 8.10 -45.04 14.75
N LEU A 16 7.27 -46.02 14.35
CA LEU A 16 6.25 -45.80 13.32
C LEU A 16 5.19 -44.78 13.77
N VAL A 17 4.72 -44.89 15.02
CA VAL A 17 3.78 -43.93 15.61
C VAL A 17 4.42 -42.55 15.74
N ALA A 18 5.69 -42.46 16.16
CA ALA A 18 6.42 -41.19 16.24
C ALA A 18 6.52 -40.51 14.87
N ILE A 19 6.85 -41.25 13.80
CA ILE A 19 6.91 -40.71 12.43
C ILE A 19 5.55 -40.18 11.99
N VAL A 20 4.45 -40.89 12.28
CA VAL A 20 3.08 -40.44 11.93
C VAL A 20 2.72 -39.13 12.64
N ILE A 21 2.97 -39.04 13.94
CA ILE A 21 2.70 -37.83 14.73
C ILE A 21 3.52 -36.64 14.22
N ILE A 22 4.83 -36.85 13.97
CA ILE A 22 5.72 -35.82 13.41
C ILE A 22 5.23 -35.37 12.03
N SER A 23 4.82 -36.31 11.18
CA SER A 23 4.33 -35.99 9.84
C SER A 23 3.08 -35.11 9.88
N ILE A 24 2.13 -35.41 10.76
CA ILE A 24 0.92 -34.58 10.98
C ILE A 24 1.31 -33.20 11.54
N GLY A 25 2.27 -33.14 12.47
CA GLY A 25 2.77 -31.89 13.04
C GLY A 25 3.41 -30.96 11.99
N ILE A 26 4.22 -31.51 11.08
CA ILE A 26 4.86 -30.74 10.00
C ILE A 26 3.81 -30.22 9.01
N LEU A 27 2.82 -31.03 8.62
CA LEU A 27 1.74 -30.58 7.75
C LEU A 27 0.94 -29.42 8.37
N GLY A 28 0.68 -29.49 9.68
CA GLY A 28 0.05 -28.40 10.43
C GLY A 28 0.89 -27.10 10.42
N LEU A 29 2.20 -27.21 10.62
CA LEU A 29 3.12 -26.07 10.58
C LEU A 29 3.20 -25.42 9.20
N VAL A 30 3.31 -26.22 8.12
CA VAL A 30 3.39 -25.70 6.75
C VAL A 30 2.11 -24.94 6.37
N ALA A 31 0.94 -25.46 6.76
CA ALA A 31 -0.34 -24.78 6.54
C ALA A 31 -0.41 -23.42 7.26
N MET A 32 0.10 -23.33 8.50
CA MET A 32 0.15 -22.06 9.24
C MET A 32 1.19 -21.10 8.66
N GLN A 33 2.34 -21.60 8.22
CA GLN A 33 3.40 -20.80 7.63
C GLN A 33 2.93 -20.11 6.33
N GLY A 34 2.15 -20.82 5.50
CA GLY A 34 1.54 -20.26 4.30
C GLY A 34 0.65 -19.05 4.59
N ARG A 35 -0.24 -19.15 5.58
CA ARG A 35 -1.12 -18.04 6.01
C ARG A 35 -0.32 -16.87 6.59
N THR A 36 0.71 -17.16 7.38
CA THR A 36 1.58 -16.13 7.98
C THR A 36 2.25 -15.28 6.90
N ILE A 37 2.77 -15.91 5.85
CA ILE A 37 3.42 -15.21 4.73
C ILE A 37 2.46 -14.19 4.09
N GLN A 38 1.18 -14.53 3.90
CA GLN A 38 0.20 -13.60 3.33
C GLN A 38 -0.03 -12.38 4.23
N TYR A 39 -0.24 -12.59 5.53
CA TYR A 39 -0.41 -11.48 6.48
C TYR A 39 0.81 -10.56 6.54
N THR A 40 2.02 -11.12 6.46
CA THR A 40 3.23 -10.30 6.41
C THR A 40 3.33 -9.46 5.15
N GLN A 41 2.90 -9.99 4.00
CA GLN A 41 2.90 -9.24 2.74
C GLN A 41 1.88 -8.09 2.76
N ASP A 42 0.68 -8.31 3.29
CA ASP A 42 -0.36 -7.28 3.42
C ASP A 42 0.09 -6.13 4.33
N SER A 43 0.66 -6.49 5.49
CA SER A 43 1.22 -5.52 6.43
C SER A 43 2.36 -4.72 5.80
N ALA A 44 3.22 -5.38 5.01
CA ALA A 44 4.31 -4.72 4.30
C ALA A 44 3.78 -3.73 3.24
N GLN A 45 2.74 -4.09 2.47
CA GLN A 45 2.13 -3.20 1.47
C GLN A 45 1.51 -1.96 2.11
N ARG A 46 0.78 -2.13 3.23
CA ARG A 46 0.23 -1.01 4.01
C ARG A 46 1.31 -0.07 4.52
N ASN A 47 2.42 -0.64 5.03
CA ASN A 47 3.56 0.15 5.49
C ASN A 47 4.24 0.90 4.32
N THR A 48 4.42 0.25 3.16
CA THR A 48 4.93 0.90 1.96
C THR A 48 4.02 2.02 1.47
N ALA A 49 2.70 1.83 1.50
CA ALA A 49 1.75 2.88 1.16
C ALA A 49 1.83 4.08 2.13
N ALA A 50 1.98 3.84 3.44
CA ALA A 50 2.18 4.89 4.42
C ALA A 50 3.48 5.69 4.15
N MET A 51 4.60 5.00 3.92
CA MET A 51 5.87 5.64 3.57
C MET A 51 5.76 6.46 2.29
N LEU A 52 5.10 5.95 1.24
CA LEU A 52 4.90 6.70 0.00
C LEU A 52 4.02 7.93 0.18
N ALA A 53 3.04 7.87 1.08
CA ALA A 53 2.22 9.04 1.41
C ALA A 53 3.04 10.10 2.15
N ASP A 54 3.85 9.69 3.13
CA ASP A 54 4.75 10.58 3.87
C ASP A 54 5.79 11.22 2.94
N ASP A 55 6.38 10.45 2.00
CA ASP A 55 7.27 10.96 0.96
C ASP A 55 6.59 12.08 0.16
N LEU A 56 5.33 11.88 -0.25
CA LEU A 56 4.58 12.90 -1.00
C LEU A 56 4.26 14.14 -0.16
N ILE A 57 3.95 13.96 1.14
CA ILE A 57 3.75 15.08 2.07
C ILE A 57 5.01 15.93 2.13
N GLU A 58 6.18 15.31 2.26
CA GLU A 58 7.46 16.03 2.32
C GLU A 58 7.78 16.73 0.99
N LEU A 59 7.48 16.11 -0.16
CA LEU A 59 7.60 16.77 -1.48
C LEU A 59 6.68 18.00 -1.63
N ILE A 60 5.47 17.95 -1.05
CA ILE A 60 4.56 19.10 -1.05
C ILE A 60 5.08 20.18 -0.11
N ARG A 61 5.56 19.82 1.09
CA ARG A 61 6.14 20.76 2.06
C ARG A 61 7.38 21.46 1.51
N SER A 62 8.24 20.73 0.79
CA SER A 62 9.45 21.31 0.17
C SER A 62 9.11 22.28 -0.97
N ASN A 63 7.92 22.15 -1.57
CA ASN A 63 7.40 23.01 -2.62
C ASN A 63 6.09 23.69 -2.18
N ARG A 64 6.13 24.38 -1.04
CA ARG A 64 4.93 24.98 -0.44
C ARG A 64 4.20 25.94 -1.37
N ASP A 65 4.92 26.72 -2.18
CA ASP A 65 4.34 27.66 -3.16
C ASP A 65 3.59 26.95 -4.30
N GLY A 66 3.84 25.65 -4.49
CA GLY A 66 3.05 24.79 -5.40
C GLY A 66 1.61 24.59 -4.93
N VAL A 67 1.32 24.73 -3.62
CA VAL A 67 -0.02 24.51 -3.04
C VAL A 67 -0.56 25.69 -2.23
N VAL A 68 0.27 26.62 -1.77
CA VAL A 68 -0.12 27.81 -0.98
C VAL A 68 -0.02 29.07 -1.83
N ALA A 69 -1.06 29.91 -1.82
CA ALA A 69 -1.06 31.21 -2.47
C ALA A 69 -0.43 32.29 -1.60
N SER A 70 -0.14 33.46 -2.16
CA SER A 70 0.47 34.60 -1.44
C SER A 70 -0.36 35.11 -0.25
N ASN A 71 -1.65 34.80 -0.20
CA ASN A 71 -2.54 35.11 0.93
C ASN A 71 -2.44 34.08 2.09
N GLY A 72 -1.53 33.10 2.00
CA GLY A 72 -1.33 32.05 3.00
C GLY A 72 -2.37 30.93 2.98
N LEU A 73 -3.33 30.96 2.05
CA LEU A 73 -4.35 29.93 1.89
C LEU A 73 -3.96 28.91 0.81
N LEU A 74 -4.51 27.70 0.90
CA LEU A 74 -4.35 26.71 -0.17
C LEU A 74 -4.92 27.23 -1.49
N ARG A 75 -4.13 27.09 -2.56
CA ARG A 75 -4.52 27.40 -3.93
C ARG A 75 -5.73 26.58 -4.33
N GLY A 76 -6.64 27.19 -5.11
CA GLY A 76 -7.79 26.51 -5.70
C GLY A 76 -7.41 25.42 -6.70
N THR A 77 -6.29 25.64 -7.38
CA THR A 77 -5.72 24.75 -8.38
C THR A 77 -4.22 24.59 -8.12
N SER A 78 -3.73 23.37 -8.29
CA SER A 78 -2.32 23.01 -8.15
C SER A 78 -2.05 21.78 -8.99
N ASN A 79 -0.86 21.68 -9.58
CA ASN A 79 -0.43 20.48 -10.29
C ASN A 79 -0.17 19.30 -9.35
N TYR A 80 -0.11 19.52 -8.03
CA TYR A 80 -0.13 18.44 -7.05
C TYR A 80 -1.50 17.79 -6.90
N TYR A 81 -2.58 18.51 -7.23
CA TYR A 81 -3.91 17.96 -7.08
C TYR A 81 -4.23 17.01 -8.23
N LYS A 82 -4.71 15.83 -7.86
CA LYS A 82 -5.13 14.77 -8.75
C LYS A 82 -6.52 14.31 -8.35
N ALA A 83 -7.48 14.51 -9.23
CA ALA A 83 -8.82 13.96 -9.08
C ALA A 83 -8.85 12.44 -9.29
N ALA A 84 -9.90 11.79 -8.77
CA ALA A 84 -10.21 10.41 -9.12
C ALA A 84 -10.31 10.25 -10.65
N SER A 85 -9.80 9.15 -11.17
CA SER A 85 -9.72 8.83 -12.61
C SER A 85 -8.80 9.71 -13.45
N ALA A 86 -8.23 10.79 -12.90
CA ALA A 86 -7.20 11.57 -13.59
C ALA A 86 -5.88 10.78 -13.63
N SER A 87 -5.13 10.91 -14.72
CA SER A 87 -3.80 10.31 -14.84
C SER A 87 -2.74 11.14 -14.11
N PHE A 88 -1.72 10.46 -13.57
CA PHE A 88 -0.48 11.15 -13.17
C PHE A 88 0.23 11.74 -14.40
N PRO A 89 1.07 12.77 -14.23
CA PRO A 89 1.88 13.32 -15.32
C PRO A 89 2.71 12.22 -16.00
N ALA A 90 2.65 12.13 -17.32
CA ALA A 90 3.37 11.11 -18.09
C ALA A 90 4.89 11.39 -18.18
N SER A 91 5.28 12.66 -18.15
CA SER A 91 6.67 13.11 -18.18
C SER A 91 6.93 14.14 -17.07
N GLY A 92 8.13 14.10 -16.51
CA GLY A 92 8.64 15.12 -15.60
C GLY A 92 9.12 16.36 -16.36
N VAL A 93 9.57 17.37 -15.60
CA VAL A 93 10.10 18.62 -16.14
C VAL A 93 11.60 18.66 -15.84
N ALA A 94 12.43 18.40 -16.87
CA ALA A 94 13.86 18.22 -16.70
C ALA A 94 14.57 19.43 -16.07
N ASP A 95 14.12 20.65 -16.40
CA ASP A 95 14.71 21.90 -15.92
C ASP A 95 14.63 22.04 -14.39
N CYS A 96 13.65 21.39 -13.74
CA CYS A 96 13.51 21.36 -12.29
C CYS A 96 14.70 20.71 -11.57
N ARG A 97 15.52 19.93 -12.28
CA ARG A 97 16.67 19.18 -11.73
C ARG A 97 18.01 19.80 -12.11
N THR A 98 17.98 21.04 -12.58
CA THR A 98 19.16 21.79 -13.00
C THR A 98 19.37 23.01 -12.11
N ALA A 99 20.53 23.67 -12.26
CA ALA A 99 20.85 24.87 -11.49
C ALA A 99 19.92 26.07 -11.77
N SER A 100 19.24 26.12 -12.93
CA SER A 100 18.28 27.17 -13.23
C SER A 100 16.96 27.03 -12.47
N GLY A 101 16.65 25.82 -11.99
CA GLY A 101 15.37 25.50 -11.36
C GLY A 101 14.18 25.60 -12.32
N CYS A 102 12.97 25.49 -11.77
CA CYS A 102 11.72 25.62 -12.50
C CYS A 102 10.65 26.31 -11.63
N THR A 103 9.46 26.54 -12.18
CA THR A 103 8.36 27.15 -11.42
C THR A 103 7.82 26.17 -10.36
N PRO A 104 7.15 26.66 -9.29
CA PRO A 104 6.51 25.77 -8.30
C PRO A 104 5.50 24.80 -8.92
N ASP A 105 4.80 25.20 -9.98
CA ASP A 105 3.85 24.34 -10.70
C ASP A 105 4.55 23.27 -11.56
N ASP A 106 5.69 23.60 -12.17
CA ASP A 106 6.52 22.63 -12.90
C ASP A 106 7.16 21.62 -11.94
N MET A 107 7.62 22.09 -10.78
CA MET A 107 8.20 21.24 -9.74
C MET A 107 7.18 20.24 -9.21
N ALA A 108 5.91 20.66 -9.04
CA ALA A 108 4.82 19.76 -8.67
C ALA A 108 4.57 18.66 -9.73
N THR A 109 4.61 19.02 -11.02
CA THR A 109 4.50 18.05 -12.12
C THR A 109 5.66 17.05 -12.10
N ASP A 110 6.89 17.53 -11.90
CA ASP A 110 8.08 16.70 -11.84
C ASP A 110 8.05 15.73 -10.65
N HIS A 111 7.68 16.23 -9.47
CA HIS A 111 7.50 15.45 -8.25
C HIS A 111 6.47 14.35 -8.43
N LEU A 112 5.26 14.66 -8.93
CA LEU A 112 4.23 13.65 -9.16
C LEU A 112 4.63 12.62 -10.22
N ASN A 113 5.38 13.01 -11.26
CA ASN A 113 5.88 12.07 -12.25
C ASN A 113 6.84 11.06 -11.62
N LEU A 114 7.86 11.54 -10.90
CA LEU A 114 8.85 10.69 -10.24
C LEU A 114 8.22 9.82 -9.15
N TRP A 115 7.38 10.43 -8.31
CA TRP A 115 6.68 9.71 -7.26
C TRP A 115 5.78 8.62 -7.84
N ALA A 116 5.03 8.89 -8.91
CA ALA A 116 4.22 7.86 -9.58
C ALA A 116 5.07 6.74 -10.19
N GLN A 117 6.32 6.98 -10.58
CA GLN A 117 7.25 5.92 -10.99
C GLN A 117 7.70 5.08 -9.79
N GLN A 118 8.02 5.73 -8.66
CA GLN A 118 8.38 5.05 -7.42
C GLN A 118 7.23 4.18 -6.88
N VAL A 119 5.99 4.68 -6.92
CA VAL A 119 4.78 3.93 -6.56
C VAL A 119 4.67 2.66 -7.41
N ARG A 120 4.82 2.76 -8.73
CA ARG A 120 4.79 1.60 -9.65
C ARG A 120 5.86 0.56 -9.35
N ASN A 121 7.02 0.98 -8.84
CA ASN A 121 8.11 0.08 -8.48
C ASN A 121 7.93 -0.55 -7.10
N SER A 122 7.11 0.04 -6.22
CA SER A 122 7.03 -0.34 -4.81
C SER A 122 5.73 -1.05 -4.42
N LEU A 123 4.63 -0.77 -5.13
CA LEU A 123 3.32 -1.36 -4.87
C LEU A 123 2.81 -2.13 -6.09
N PRO A 124 2.02 -3.19 -5.89
CA PRO A 124 1.33 -3.87 -6.97
C PRO A 124 0.18 -2.97 -7.48
N VAL A 125 0.52 -2.13 -8.46
CA VAL A 125 -0.43 -1.22 -9.10
C VAL A 125 -0.44 -1.43 -10.62
N ASP A 126 -1.62 -1.26 -11.19
CA ASP A 126 -1.90 -1.17 -12.61
C ASP A 126 -2.47 0.22 -12.94
N ASN A 127 -2.79 0.48 -14.21
CA ASN A 127 -3.32 1.79 -14.58
C ASN A 127 -4.72 2.05 -13.98
N SER A 128 -5.50 0.99 -13.69
CA SER A 128 -6.83 1.11 -13.09
C SER A 128 -6.77 1.49 -11.60
N THR A 129 -5.84 0.93 -10.85
CA THR A 129 -5.59 1.27 -9.45
C THR A 129 -4.94 2.63 -9.29
N LEU A 130 -4.02 3.03 -10.18
CA LEU A 130 -3.46 4.39 -10.17
C LEU A 130 -4.53 5.47 -10.43
N ALA A 131 -5.60 5.13 -11.15
CA ALA A 131 -6.73 6.01 -11.38
C ALA A 131 -7.47 6.34 -10.06
N GLU A 132 -7.49 5.41 -9.10
CA GLU A 132 -8.15 5.54 -7.78
C GLU A 132 -7.38 6.43 -6.78
N PHE A 133 -6.14 6.83 -7.11
CA PHE A 133 -5.38 7.75 -6.25
C PHE A 133 -6.03 9.12 -6.29
N VAL A 134 -6.12 9.78 -5.14
CA VAL A 134 -6.69 11.11 -5.02
C VAL A 134 -5.76 11.98 -4.20
N ILE A 135 -5.43 13.16 -4.72
CA ILE A 135 -4.67 14.18 -4.02
C ILE A 135 -5.46 15.47 -4.16
N CYS A 136 -5.96 16.03 -3.08
CA CYS A 136 -6.81 17.21 -3.17
C CYS A 136 -7.00 17.90 -1.84
N ARG A 137 -7.66 19.06 -1.88
CA ARG A 137 -8.10 19.73 -0.66
C ARG A 137 -9.32 19.02 -0.07
N ASP A 138 -9.37 18.96 1.24
CA ASP A 138 -10.48 18.39 2.01
C ASP A 138 -10.89 19.33 3.15
N SER A 139 -12.18 19.67 3.22
CA SER A 139 -12.75 20.41 4.35
C SER A 139 -13.20 19.51 5.50
N THR A 140 -13.25 18.19 5.27
CA THR A 140 -13.73 17.17 6.20
C THR A 140 -12.70 16.05 6.41
N PRO A 141 -11.61 16.31 7.17
CA PRO A 141 -10.59 15.31 7.44
C PRO A 141 -11.21 14.04 8.03
N GLY A 142 -11.07 12.91 7.34
CA GLY A 142 -11.64 11.62 7.74
C GLY A 142 -12.85 11.16 6.93
N SER A 143 -13.41 11.99 6.05
CA SER A 143 -14.42 11.55 5.08
C SER A 143 -13.77 10.93 3.82
N ALA A 144 -14.47 10.00 3.19
CA ALA A 144 -14.01 9.41 1.93
C ALA A 144 -14.04 10.44 0.78
N ALA A 145 -14.88 11.48 0.87
CA ALA A 145 -15.12 12.43 -0.19
C ALA A 145 -14.02 13.49 -0.26
N CYS A 146 -13.46 13.68 -1.44
CA CYS A 146 -12.59 14.82 -1.74
C CYS A 146 -13.47 15.94 -2.28
N ASP A 147 -13.68 17.01 -1.50
CA ASP A 147 -14.55 18.13 -1.89
C ASP A 147 -13.80 19.27 -2.59
N ASN A 148 -12.46 19.20 -2.67
CA ASN A 148 -11.60 20.24 -3.20
C ASN A 148 -11.72 21.58 -2.45
N LEU A 149 -12.16 21.56 -1.20
CA LEU A 149 -12.31 22.72 -0.31
C LEU A 149 -11.47 22.52 0.95
N GLY A 150 -11.47 23.51 1.86
CA GLY A 150 -10.77 23.40 3.14
C GLY A 150 -9.29 23.76 3.11
N SER A 151 -8.66 23.59 4.28
CA SER A 151 -7.25 23.92 4.56
C SER A 151 -6.32 22.72 4.62
N ALA A 152 -6.87 21.49 4.59
CA ALA A 152 -6.09 20.26 4.60
C ALA A 152 -5.97 19.68 3.19
N ILE A 153 -4.82 19.07 2.89
CA ILE A 153 -4.60 18.24 1.71
C ILE A 153 -4.78 16.78 2.12
N LYS A 154 -5.68 16.07 1.44
CA LYS A 154 -5.84 14.63 1.54
C LYS A 154 -5.03 13.93 0.46
N ILE A 155 -4.36 12.86 0.85
CA ILE A 155 -3.69 11.90 -0.03
C ILE A 155 -4.36 10.54 0.17
N GLN A 156 -4.83 9.94 -0.93
CA GLN A 156 -5.33 8.57 -1.00
C GLN A 156 -4.46 7.75 -1.95
N ILE A 157 -3.91 6.65 -1.45
CA ILE A 157 -3.12 5.68 -2.18
C ILE A 157 -3.91 4.38 -2.27
N ALA A 158 -3.90 3.74 -3.44
CA ALA A 158 -4.56 2.47 -3.67
C ALA A 158 -3.56 1.41 -4.16
N TRP A 159 -3.77 0.13 -3.81
CA TRP A 159 -2.99 -0.98 -4.36
C TRP A 159 -3.83 -2.24 -4.47
N LEU A 160 -3.37 -3.18 -5.29
CA LEU A 160 -3.95 -4.51 -5.41
C LEU A 160 -3.50 -5.38 -4.24
N SER A 161 -4.43 -5.76 -3.36
CA SER A 161 -4.16 -6.81 -2.40
C SER A 161 -4.54 -8.17 -2.98
N ARG A 162 -3.68 -9.15 -2.73
CA ARG A 162 -3.88 -10.56 -3.15
C ARG A 162 -4.75 -11.33 -2.17
N ASN A 163 -5.25 -10.67 -1.13
CA ASN A 163 -5.89 -11.25 0.04
C ASN A 163 -7.36 -11.66 -0.16
N SER A 164 -7.92 -11.59 -1.38
CA SER A 164 -9.23 -12.19 -1.68
C SER A 164 -9.10 -13.71 -1.90
N GLU A 165 -8.70 -14.46 -0.89
CA GLU A 165 -8.96 -15.90 -0.86
C GLU A 165 -10.45 -16.11 -0.57
N CYS A 166 -11.24 -16.34 -1.63
CA CYS A 166 -12.54 -16.98 -1.48
C CYS A 166 -12.31 -18.36 -0.85
N ALA A 167 -13.09 -18.71 0.17
CA ALA A 167 -12.97 -20.00 0.83
C ALA A 167 -13.01 -21.14 -0.19
N PRO A 168 -12.21 -22.21 -0.02
CA PRO A 168 -12.16 -23.31 -0.99
C PRO A 168 -13.58 -23.85 -1.26
N ASN A 169 -13.94 -23.94 -2.54
CA ASN A 169 -15.27 -24.30 -3.09
C ASN A 169 -16.38 -23.24 -3.03
N THR A 170 -16.05 -21.96 -2.82
CA THR A 170 -17.02 -20.86 -2.90
C THR A 170 -16.71 -19.99 -4.13
N PRO A 171 -17.63 -19.85 -5.10
CA PRO A 171 -17.49 -18.82 -6.12
C PRO A 171 -17.40 -17.46 -5.43
N CYS A 172 -16.50 -16.60 -5.89
CA CYS A 172 -16.35 -15.23 -5.41
C CYS A 172 -17.53 -14.35 -5.85
N THR A 173 -18.73 -14.65 -5.38
CA THR A 173 -19.96 -13.93 -5.70
C THR A 173 -20.68 -13.60 -4.39
N ASN A 174 -20.29 -12.50 -3.76
CA ASN A 174 -21.17 -11.88 -2.78
C ASN A 174 -22.16 -11.00 -3.55
N ALA A 175 -23.45 -11.28 -3.36
CA ALA A 175 -24.54 -10.46 -3.86
C ALA A 175 -24.49 -9.10 -3.15
N GLY A 176 -24.09 -8.04 -3.87
CA GLY A 176 -24.28 -6.66 -3.41
C GLY A 176 -23.23 -5.64 -3.84
N GLU A 177 -22.03 -6.04 -4.28
CA GLU A 177 -20.99 -5.10 -4.71
C GLU A 177 -20.06 -5.75 -5.75
N VAL A 178 -19.77 -5.01 -6.81
CA VAL A 178 -19.30 -5.51 -8.11
C VAL A 178 -17.79 -5.82 -8.11
N ASP A 179 -17.41 -6.94 -8.76
CA ASP A 179 -16.08 -7.38 -9.22
C ASP A 179 -15.00 -7.87 -8.22
N ASN A 180 -15.01 -9.19 -8.00
CA ASN A 180 -13.90 -9.97 -7.42
C ASN A 180 -12.90 -10.43 -8.49
N ALA A 181 -12.02 -9.53 -8.93
CA ALA A 181 -10.77 -9.91 -9.61
C ALA A 181 -9.52 -9.17 -9.10
N ASN A 182 -9.67 -8.25 -8.13
CA ASN A 182 -8.60 -7.39 -7.61
C ASN A 182 -9.11 -6.66 -6.36
N SER A 183 -8.96 -7.24 -5.17
CA SER A 183 -9.30 -6.53 -3.92
C SER A 183 -8.39 -5.31 -3.81
N ARG A 184 -8.96 -4.11 -3.98
CA ARG A 184 -8.22 -2.86 -3.89
C ARG A 184 -8.24 -2.37 -2.46
N GLU A 185 -7.07 -2.16 -1.90
CA GLU A 185 -6.92 -1.56 -0.58
C GLU A 185 -6.55 -0.09 -0.69
N PHE A 186 -6.85 0.67 0.37
CA PHE A 186 -6.64 2.12 0.41
C PHE A 186 -5.92 2.54 1.68
N TYR A 187 -5.01 3.48 1.54
CA TYR A 187 -4.41 4.25 2.62
C TYR A 187 -4.77 5.73 2.43
N ARG A 188 -5.20 6.39 3.51
CA ARG A 188 -5.65 7.79 3.49
C ARG A 188 -5.00 8.57 4.61
N ILE A 189 -4.49 9.74 4.30
CA ILE A 189 -3.95 10.70 5.26
C ILE A 189 -4.34 12.12 4.85
N SER A 190 -4.55 12.98 5.84
CA SER A 190 -4.81 14.41 5.64
C SER A 190 -3.78 15.22 6.43
N PHE A 191 -3.25 16.29 5.84
CA PHE A 191 -2.27 17.16 6.48
C PHE A 191 -2.45 18.62 6.06
N GLU A 192 -1.90 19.55 6.82
CA GLU A 192 -1.82 20.97 6.47
C GLU A 192 -0.35 21.34 6.15
N PRO A 193 -0.06 22.00 4.99
CA PRO A 193 1.29 22.30 4.52
C PRO A 193 1.90 23.64 4.99
#